data_AF-A0A1A8BSQ6-F1
#
_entry.id   AF-A0A1A8BSQ6-F1
#
_cell.length_a   1.000
_cell.length_b   1.000
_cell.length_c   1.000
_cell.angle_alpha   90.00
_cell.angle_beta   90.00
_cell.angle_gamma   90.00
#
_symmetry.space_group_name_H-M   'P 1'
#
loop_
_entity.id
_entity.type
_entity.pdbx_description
1 polymer ?
#
loop_
_entity_poly.entity_id
_entity_poly.type
_entity_poly.pdbx_seq_one_letter_code
_entity_poly.pdbx_strand_id
1 'polypeptide(L)' 'VRSGSVSPTHYNVVYDTSGLKPDHMQRLTYKLCHMYYNWQGIIRVPAPCQYAHKLAFLVGQSIHKQPNAQLDDFLFYL' A
#
# COMPACT_ATOMS: atom_id res chain seq x y z
N VAL A 1 1.58 13.95 14.49
CA VAL A 1 1.08 13.82 15.89
C VAL A 1 1.65 12.53 16.47
N ARG A 2 2.52 12.59 17.48
CA ARG A 2 3.26 11.44 18.06
C ARG A 2 2.72 11.00 19.43
N SER A 3 1.43 11.21 19.69
CA SER A 3 0.82 10.86 20.98
C SER A 3 -0.36 9.92 20.74
N GLY A 4 -0.31 8.74 21.34
CA GLY A 4 -1.30 7.67 21.20
C GLY A 4 -0.68 6.27 21.26
N SER A 5 -1.49 5.26 21.56
CA SER A 5 -1.06 3.85 21.45
C SER A 5 -1.01 3.43 19.98
N VAL A 6 -0.03 2.59 19.63
CA VAL A 6 0.10 2.06 18.26
C VAL A 6 -1.12 1.21 17.94
N SER A 7 -1.74 1.47 16.78
CA SER A 7 -2.83 0.64 16.26
C SER A 7 -2.26 -0.40 15.29
N PRO A 8 -2.25 -1.70 15.63
CA PRO A 8 -1.71 -2.73 14.75
C PRO A 8 -2.54 -2.87 13.46
N THR A 9 -1.93 -3.48 12.44
CA THR A 9 -2.60 -3.86 11.19
C THR A 9 -2.77 -5.37 11.17
N HIS A 10 -4.01 -5.84 11.03
CA HIS A 10 -4.32 -7.26 10.95
C HIS A 10 -4.33 -7.69 9.47
N TYR A 11 -3.56 -8.73 9.15
CA TYR A 11 -3.52 -9.34 7.81
C TYR A 11 -4.14 -10.73 7.88
N ASN A 12 -5.11 -11.02 7.01
CA ASN A 12 -5.74 -12.33 6.90
C ASN A 12 -5.38 -12.98 5.55
N VAL A 13 -4.74 -14.14 5.59
CA VAL A 13 -4.41 -14.92 4.38
C VAL A 13 -5.58 -15.86 4.11
N VAL A 14 -6.48 -15.43 3.23
CA VAL A 14 -7.70 -16.19 2.89
C VAL A 14 -7.42 -17.38 1.96
N TYR A 15 -6.34 -17.32 1.19
CA TYR A 15 -5.92 -18.34 0.24
C TYR A 15 -4.41 -18.24 -0.01
N ASP A 16 -3.71 -19.36 -0.05
CA ASP A 16 -2.26 -19.42 -0.30
C ASP A 16 -1.89 -20.66 -1.13
N THR A 17 -1.17 -20.43 -2.23
CA THR A 17 -0.54 -21.47 -3.08
C THR A 17 0.94 -21.18 -3.34
N SER A 18 1.50 -20.17 -2.65
CA SER A 18 2.85 -19.66 -2.89
C SER A 18 3.96 -20.60 -2.41
N GLY A 19 3.63 -21.58 -1.55
CA GLY A 19 4.60 -22.45 -0.89
C GLY A 19 5.50 -21.71 0.12
N LEU A 20 5.24 -20.42 0.39
CA LEU A 20 6.00 -19.64 1.34
C LEU A 20 5.67 -20.07 2.77
N LYS A 21 6.71 -20.14 3.61
CA LYS A 21 6.49 -20.24 5.05
C LYS A 21 5.82 -18.95 5.56
N PRO A 22 4.94 -19.02 6.57
CA PRO A 22 4.29 -17.85 7.12
C PRO A 22 5.26 -16.72 7.54
N ASP A 23 6.43 -17.06 8.10
CA ASP A 23 7.49 -16.10 8.43
C ASP A 23 8.00 -15.34 7.19
N HIS A 24 8.16 -16.02 6.05
CA HIS A 24 8.57 -15.37 4.80
C HIS A 24 7.49 -14.41 4.29
N MET A 25 6.22 -14.80 4.38
CA MET A 25 5.11 -13.95 3.98
C MET A 25 5.02 -12.70 4.86
N GLN A 26 5.18 -12.85 6.18
CA GLN A 26 5.22 -11.72 7.11
C GLN A 26 6.40 -10.77 6.81
N ARG A 27 7.60 -11.31 6.58
CA ARG A 27 8.78 -10.51 6.20
C ARG A 27 8.59 -9.79 4.87
N LEU A 28 7.98 -10.45 3.89
CA LEU A 28 7.64 -9.84 2.61
C LEU A 28 6.70 -8.66 2.82
N THR A 29 5.57 -8.88 3.52
CA THR A 29 4.60 -7.83 3.84
C THR A 29 5.25 -6.66 4.58
N TYR A 30 6.12 -6.95 5.56
CA TYR A 30 6.89 -5.92 6.27
C TYR A 30 7.79 -5.12 5.33
N LYS A 31 8.54 -5.78 4.44
CA LYS A 31 9.37 -5.11 3.42
C LYS A 31 8.54 -4.22 2.50
N LEU A 32 7.36 -4.66 2.07
CA LEU A 32 6.47 -3.85 1.24
C LEU A 32 6.03 -2.55 1.95
N CYS A 33 5.94 -2.54 3.28
CA CYS A 33 5.61 -1.33 4.05
C CYS A 33 6.72 -0.25 4.03
N HIS A 34 7.93 -0.57 3.55
CA HIS A 34 9.01 0.41 3.37
C HIS A 34 9.01 1.09 1.98
N MET A 35 8.19 0.61 1.05
CA MET A 35 8.29 1.01 -0.36
C MET A 35 7.37 2.16 -0.75
N TYR A 36 6.81 2.90 0.21
CA TYR A 36 5.96 4.05 -0.10
C TYR A 36 6.78 5.34 -0.23
N TYR A 37 7.03 5.76 -1.47
CA TYR A 37 7.97 6.84 -1.77
C TYR A 37 7.60 8.23 -1.26
N ASN A 38 6.33 8.48 -0.95
CA ASN A 38 5.90 9.78 -0.41
C ASN A 38 6.06 9.87 1.13
N TRP A 39 6.72 8.90 1.76
CA TRP A 39 7.06 8.94 3.19
C TRP A 39 8.42 8.29 3.44
N GLN A 40 9.32 9.02 4.10
CA GLN A 40 10.61 8.47 4.53
C GLN A 40 10.43 7.65 5.81
N GLY A 41 9.94 6.41 5.67
CA GLY A 41 9.73 5.49 6.79
C GLY A 41 8.76 4.36 6.46
N ILE A 42 8.43 3.57 7.49
CA ILE A 42 7.47 2.46 7.37
C ILE A 42 6.05 3.02 7.44
N ILE A 43 5.20 2.61 6.50
CA ILE A 43 3.77 2.90 6.54
C ILE A 43 2.96 1.73 7.12
N ARG A 44 1.71 2.00 7.51
CA ARG A 44 0.86 1.06 8.25
C ARG A 44 0.42 -0.17 7.43
N VAL A 45 0.31 -0.01 6.12
CA VAL A 45 -0.14 -1.02 5.15
C VAL A 45 0.93 -1.18 4.06
N PRO A 46 0.93 -2.27 3.28
CA PRO A 46 1.89 -2.43 2.20
C PRO A 46 1.80 -1.28 1.18
N ALA A 47 2.94 -0.86 0.61
CA ALA A 47 2.98 0.23 -0.37
C ALA A 47 1.96 0.07 -1.51
N PRO A 48 1.73 -1.13 -2.10
CA PRO A 48 0.69 -1.30 -3.12
C PRO A 48 -0.71 -0.90 -2.66
N CYS A 49 -1.09 -1.23 -1.41
CA CYS A 49 -2.39 -0.86 -0.85
C CYS A 49 -2.50 0.67 -0.65
N GLN A 50 -1.42 1.29 -0.17
CA GLN A 50 -1.39 2.75 0.03
C GLN A 50 -1.42 3.51 -1.30
N TYR A 51 -0.72 3.01 -2.32
CA TYR A 51 -0.74 3.56 -3.67
C TYR A 51 -2.13 3.46 -4.30
N ALA A 52 -2.78 2.30 -4.20
CA ALA A 52 -4.15 2.12 -4.66
C ALA A 52 -5.12 3.09 -3.96
N HIS A 53 -4.98 3.28 -2.65
CA HIS A 53 -5.78 4.26 -1.91
C HIS A 53 -5.54 5.69 -2.42
N LYS A 54 -4.28 6.12 -2.59
CA LYS A 54 -3.96 7.47 -3.10
C LYS A 54 -4.52 7.71 -4.50
N LEU A 55 -4.37 6.75 -5.41
CA LEU A 55 -4.94 6.83 -6.75
C LEU A 55 -6.47 6.89 -6.72
N ALA A 56 -7.11 5.98 -5.98
CA ALA A 56 -8.57 5.95 -5.86
C ALA A 56 -9.13 7.24 -5.23
N PHE A 57 -8.43 7.78 -4.23
CA PHE A 57 -8.80 9.04 -3.59
C PHE A 57 -8.70 10.21 -4.57
N LEU A 58 -7.58 10.35 -5.30
CA LEU A 58 -7.40 11.39 -6.31
C LEU A 58 -8.48 11.32 -7.40
N VAL A 59 -8.73 10.12 -7.92
CA VAL A 59 -9.73 9.93 -8.97
C VAL A 59 -11.14 10.24 -8.45
N GLY A 60 -11.49 9.72 -7.27
CA GLY A 60 -12.81 9.89 -6.69
C GLY A 60 -13.12 11.31 -6.22
N GLN A 61 -12.11 12.07 -5.79
CA GLN A 61 -12.30 13.42 -5.22
C GLN A 61 -12.02 14.56 -6.20
N SER A 62 -11.25 14.35 -7.27
CA SER A 62 -10.81 15.46 -8.13
C SER A 62 -10.94 15.19 -9.62
N ILE A 63 -10.58 14.00 -10.11
CA ILE A 63 -10.55 13.73 -11.55
C ILE A 63 -11.94 13.34 -12.07
N HIS A 64 -12.69 12.54 -11.31
CA HIS A 64 -14.03 12.02 -11.66
C HIS A 64 -14.13 11.32 -13.03
N LYS A 65 -13.00 10.85 -13.56
CA LYS A 65 -12.87 10.06 -14.78
C LYS A 65 -11.68 9.11 -14.68
N GLN A 66 -11.63 8.13 -15.57
CA GLN A 66 -10.51 7.21 -15.64
C GLN A 66 -9.22 7.96 -16.05
N PRO A 67 -8.08 7.70 -15.39
CA PRO A 67 -6.78 8.21 -15.81
C PRO A 67 -6.39 7.74 -17.22
N ASN A 68 -5.46 8.46 -17.85
CA ASN A 68 -4.91 8.07 -19.15
C ASN A 68 -3.99 6.86 -18.99
N ALA A 69 -4.18 5.82 -19.80
CA ALA A 69 -3.38 4.59 -19.80
C ALA A 69 -1.88 4.83 -20.06
N GLN A 70 -1.51 5.93 -20.70
CA GLN A 70 -0.10 6.31 -20.86
C GLN A 70 0.62 6.60 -19.53
N LEU A 71 -0.14 6.78 -18.44
CA LEU A 71 0.38 7.08 -17.11
C LEU A 71 0.47 5.84 -16.21
N ASP A 72 0.10 4.64 -16.68
CA ASP A 72 -0.03 3.44 -15.84
C ASP A 72 1.29 3.04 -15.17
N ASP A 73 2.43 3.24 -15.84
CA ASP A 73 3.76 2.95 -15.31
C ASP A 73 4.34 4.08 -14.42
N PHE A 74 3.59 5.16 -14.22
CA PHE A 74 4.02 6.34 -13.48
C PHE A 74 3.24 6.53 -12.19
N LEU A 75 3.94 6.94 -11.14
CA LEU A 75 3.34 7.27 -9.85
C LEU A 75 2.81 8.73 -9.83
N PHE A 76 1.99 9.11 -10.82
CA PHE A 76 1.50 10.48 -11.02
C PHE A 76 0.55 10.99 -9.92
N TYR A 77 0.03 10.09 -9.08
CA TYR A 77 -0.99 10.33 -8.06
C TYR A 77 -0.43 10.51 -6.64
N LEU A 78 0.90 10.57 -6.49
CA LEU A 78 1.55 10.70 -5.19
C LEU A 78 1.42 12.09 -4.57
#